data_AF-A0A550D0Y5-F1
#
_entry.id   AF-A0A550D0Y5-F1
#
_cell.length_a   1.000
_cell.length_b   1.000
_cell.length_c   1.000
_cell.angle_alpha   90.00
_cell.angle_beta   90.00
_cell.angle_gamma   90.00
#
_symmetry.space_group_name_H-M   'P 1'
#
loop_
_entity.id
_entity.type
_entity.pdbx_description
1 polymer ?
#
loop_
_entity_poly.entity_id
_entity_poly.type
_entity_poly.pdbx_seq_one_letter_code
_entity_poly.pdbx_strand_id
1 'polypeptide(L)' 'NDLTIKGNIPVNTGGGSLNMGQPAYMSGIIILEEAFLQFNNLAKGHQVGGADYILINGLGGWNTHASTLIIGERK' A
#
# COMPACT_ATOMS: atom_id res chain seq x y z
N ASN A 1 -0.06 17.67 1.46
CA ASN A 1 0.43 16.52 0.66
C ASN A 1 -0.72 16.00 -0.16
N ASP A 2 -0.47 15.72 -1.43
CA ASP A 2 -1.42 15.07 -2.32
C ASP A 2 -1.24 13.55 -2.19
N LEU A 3 -2.29 12.88 -1.74
CA LEU A 3 -2.29 11.44 -1.47
C LEU A 3 -2.84 10.60 -2.64
N THR A 4 -3.22 11.25 -3.74
CA THR A 4 -3.73 10.56 -4.93
C THR A 4 -2.61 9.88 -5.70
N ILE A 5 -2.95 9.05 -6.70
CA ILE A 5 -1.98 8.42 -7.61
C ILE A 5 -1.12 9.41 -8.41
N LYS A 6 -1.54 10.68 -8.49
CA LYS A 6 -0.79 11.78 -9.14
C LYS A 6 -0.03 12.64 -8.14
N GLY A 7 -0.21 12.36 -6.85
CA GLY A 7 0.33 13.13 -5.75
C GLY A 7 1.78 12.80 -5.43
N ASN A 8 2.32 13.52 -4.45
CA ASN A 8 3.70 13.38 -4.02
C ASN A 8 3.90 12.22 -3.02
N ILE A 9 2.83 11.76 -2.36
CA ILE A 9 2.86 10.61 -1.45
C ILE A 9 1.57 9.80 -1.66
N PRO A 10 1.47 9.01 -2.74
CA PRO A 10 0.29 8.20 -2.99
C PRO A 10 0.05 7.20 -1.86
N VAL A 11 -1.18 7.11 -1.35
CA VAL A 11 -1.55 6.24 -0.23
C VAL A 11 -2.76 5.40 -0.60
N ASN A 12 -2.71 4.10 -0.28
CA ASN A 12 -3.82 3.17 -0.49
C ASN A 12 -4.41 3.29 -1.90
N THR A 13 -3.56 3.21 -2.92
CA THR A 13 -3.89 3.45 -4.33
C THR A 13 -4.93 2.48 -4.89
N GLY A 14 -4.98 1.25 -4.37
CA GLY A 14 -6.05 0.29 -4.63
C GLY A 14 -7.34 0.54 -3.85
N GLY A 15 -7.40 1.58 -3.01
CA GLY A 15 -8.55 1.97 -2.20
C GLY A 15 -8.49 1.56 -0.71
N GLY A 16 -7.54 0.71 -0.33
CA GLY A 16 -7.31 0.28 1.05
C GLY A 16 -8.54 -0.32 1.72
N SER A 17 -8.56 -0.34 3.05
CA SER A 17 -9.65 -0.97 3.81
C SER A 17 -11.04 -0.34 3.60
N LEU A 18 -11.11 0.92 3.16
CA LEU A 18 -12.37 1.62 2.93
C LEU A 18 -13.09 1.15 1.66
N ASN A 19 -12.35 0.87 0.59
CA ASN A 19 -12.95 0.46 -0.69
C ASN A 19 -12.74 -1.02 -1.03
N MET A 20 -11.59 -1.61 -0.66
CA MET A 20 -11.28 -3.03 -0.92
C MET A 20 -11.76 -3.95 0.21
N GLY A 21 -11.99 -3.40 1.39
CA GLY A 21 -12.48 -4.12 2.56
C GLY A 21 -11.42 -4.44 3.61
N GLN A 22 -11.89 -4.84 4.79
CA GLN A 22 -11.09 -5.08 6.00
C GLN A 22 -11.45 -6.44 6.59
N PRO A 23 -10.94 -7.55 6.03
CA PRO A 23 -11.23 -8.90 6.51
C PRO A 23 -10.42 -9.20 7.78
N ALA A 24 -10.83 -8.62 8.91
CA ALA A 24 -10.22 -8.82 10.23
C ALA A 24 -8.67 -8.88 10.15
N TYR A 25 -8.08 -9.98 10.63
CA TYR A 25 -6.63 -10.20 10.69
C TYR A 25 -5.94 -10.36 9.33
N MET A 26 -6.69 -10.57 8.24
CA MET A 26 -6.13 -10.71 6.89
C MET A 26 -5.96 -9.36 6.16
N SER A 27 -6.33 -8.24 6.77
CA SER A 27 -6.29 -6.94 6.09
C SER A 27 -4.87 -6.50 5.67
N GLY A 28 -3.84 -7.03 6.34
CA GLY A 28 -2.43 -6.76 6.02
C GLY A 28 -2.00 -7.31 4.65
N ILE A 29 -2.54 -8.45 4.20
CA ILE A 29 -2.14 -9.02 2.90
C ILE A 29 -2.69 -8.20 1.73
N ILE A 30 -3.86 -7.56 1.90
CA ILE A 30 -4.49 -6.73 0.86
C ILE A 30 -3.62 -5.52 0.52
N ILE A 31 -3.16 -4.79 1.55
CA ILE A 31 -2.29 -3.62 1.33
C ILE A 31 -0.89 -4.01 0.84
N LEU A 32 -0.43 -5.21 1.20
CA LEU A 32 0.85 -5.75 0.70
C LEU A 32 0.75 -6.14 -0.78
N GLU A 33 -0.34 -6.79 -1.18
CA GLU A 33 -0.60 -7.16 -2.58
C GLU A 33 -0.68 -5.93 -3.49
N GLU A 34 -1.43 -4.90 -3.12
CA GLU A 34 -1.48 -3.62 -3.85
C GLU A 34 -0.08 -2.99 -3.96
N ALA A 35 0.71 -3.00 -2.89
CA ALA A 35 2.07 -2.45 -2.93
C ALA A 35 2.96 -3.22 -3.91
N PHE A 36 2.85 -4.55 -4.00
CA PHE A 36 3.55 -5.34 -5.00
C PHE A 36 3.03 -5.11 -6.43
N LEU A 37 1.73 -4.94 -6.62
CA LEU A 37 1.17 -4.57 -7.93
C LEU A 37 1.75 -3.24 -8.41
N GLN A 38 1.81 -2.23 -7.53
CA GLN A 38 2.43 -0.95 -7.82
C GLN A 38 3.90 -1.11 -8.17
N PHE A 39 4.65 -1.83 -7.34
CA PHE A 39 6.10 -2.01 -7.51
C PHE A 39 6.47 -2.71 -8.83
N ASN A 40 5.62 -3.63 -9.29
CA ASN A 40 5.83 -4.41 -10.51
C ASN A 40 5.18 -3.81 -11.77
N ASN A 41 4.62 -2.60 -11.70
CA ASN A 41 3.89 -1.96 -12.81
C ASN A 41 2.65 -2.74 -13.28
N LEU A 42 1.93 -3.39 -12.36
CA LEU A 42 0.75 -4.21 -12.61
C LEU A 42 -0.56 -3.59 -12.09
N ALA A 43 -0.53 -2.42 -11.46
CA ALA A 43 -1.69 -1.75 -10.88
C ALA A 43 -2.54 -1.02 -11.95
N LYS A 44 -3.27 -1.80 -12.76
CA LYS A 44 -4.06 -1.27 -13.89
C LYS A 44 -5.10 -0.24 -13.44
N GLY A 45 -5.05 0.95 -14.03
CA GLY A 45 -6.01 2.03 -13.77
C GLY A 45 -5.63 2.97 -12.62
N HIS A 46 -4.67 2.56 -11.77
CA HIS A 46 -4.22 3.35 -10.62
C HIS A 46 -2.70 3.25 -10.35
N GLN A 47 -1.92 2.98 -11.40
CA GLN A 47 -0.47 2.85 -11.34
C GLN A 47 0.22 4.16 -10.96
N VAL A 48 1.13 4.09 -9.99
CA VAL A 48 2.09 5.14 -9.64
C VAL A 48 3.39 4.90 -10.41
N GLY A 49 3.89 5.92 -11.11
CA GLY A 49 5.13 5.83 -11.86
C GLY A 49 6.37 6.00 -10.97
N GLY A 50 7.42 5.22 -11.24
CA GLY A 50 8.76 5.48 -10.70
C GLY A 50 8.93 5.19 -9.20
N ALA A 51 8.16 4.26 -8.63
CA ALA A 51 8.38 3.82 -7.26
C ALA A 51 9.68 3.01 -7.16
N ASP A 52 10.62 3.45 -6.32
CA ASP A 52 11.85 2.72 -5.97
C ASP A 52 11.74 2.00 -4.62
N TYR A 53 10.80 2.45 -3.80
CA TYR A 53 10.50 1.89 -2.48
C TYR A 53 9.00 1.83 -2.27
N ILE A 54 8.56 0.82 -1.55
CA ILE A 54 7.21 0.72 -0.99
C ILE A 54 7.28 0.69 0.53
N LEU A 55 6.36 1.40 1.16
CA LEU A 55 6.16 1.41 2.61
C LEU A 55 4.76 0.85 2.89
N ILE A 56 4.71 -0.23 3.66
CA ILE A 56 3.46 -0.81 4.15
C ILE A 56 3.44 -0.67 5.66
N ASN A 57 2.32 -0.20 6.20
CA ASN A 57 2.09 -0.12 7.64
C ASN A 57 0.76 -0.80 7.98
N GLY A 58 0.81 -1.80 8.84
CA GLY A 58 -0.34 -2.48 9.40
C GLY A 58 -0.48 -2.21 10.89
N LEU A 59 -1.69 -1.86 11.32
CA LEU A 59 -2.05 -1.68 12.72
C LEU A 59 -3.01 -2.80 13.16
N GLY A 60 -2.88 -3.24 14.40
CA GLY A 60 -3.70 -4.31 14.98
C GLY A 60 -4.19 -3.99 16.39
N GLY A 61 -5.39 -4.48 16.73
CA GLY A 61 -6.08 -4.14 17.97
C GLY A 61 -6.44 -2.66 18.02
N TRP A 62 -6.40 -2.07 19.21
CA TRP A 62 -6.64 -0.63 19.41
C TRP A 62 -5.32 0.15 19.35
N ASN A 63 -4.58 0.01 18.25
CA ASN A 63 -3.19 0.50 18.09
C ASN A 63 -2.19 -0.11 19.10
N THR A 64 -2.44 -1.34 19.54
CA THR A 64 -1.52 -2.04 20.45
C THR A 64 -0.44 -2.81 19.70
N HIS A 65 -0.61 -3.00 18.38
CA HIS A 65 0.34 -3.66 17.51
C HIS A 65 0.54 -2.81 16.25
N ALA A 66 1.80 -2.68 15.85
CA ALA A 66 2.18 -2.04 14.60
C ALA A 66 3.26 -2.87 13.92
N SER A 67 3.10 -3.10 12.62
CA SER A 67 4.12 -3.72 11.78
C SER A 67 4.35 -2.82 10.58
N THR A 68 5.61 -2.47 10.33
CA THR A 68 6.01 -1.66 9.18
C THR A 68 7.02 -2.44 8.36
N LEU A 69 6.80 -2.48 7.06
CA LEU A 69 7.67 -3.09 6.09
C LEU A 69 8.09 -2.06 5.05
N ILE A 70 9.39 -1.98 4.78
CA ILE A 70 9.96 -1.21 3.69
C ILE A 70 10.61 -2.20 2.74
N ILE A 71 10.19 -2.18 1.49
CA ILE A 71 10.77 -3.01 0.43
C ILE A 71 11.28 -2.07 -0.64
N GLY A 72 12.50 -2.33 -1.12
CA GLY A 72 13.09 -1.63 -2.24
C GLY A 72 13.88 -2.60 -3.08
N GLU A 73 14.04 -2.27 -4.35
CA GLU A 73 14.88 -2.99 -5.29
C GLU A 73 15.98 -2.04 -5.73
N ARG A 74 17.22 -2.52 -5.66
CA ARG A 74 18.34 -1.80 -6.28
C ARG A 74 18.24 -2.01 -7.78
N LYS A 75 17.83 -0.99 -8.51
CA LYS A 75 17.92 -0.93 -9.97
C LYS A 75 19.38 -0.76 -10.42
#